data_AF-A0A6E8W6L9-F1
#
_entry.id   AF-A0A6E8W6L9-F1
#
_cell.length_a   1.000
_cell.length_b   1.000
_cell.length_c   1.000
_cell.angle_alpha   90.00
_cell.angle_beta   90.00
_cell.angle_gamma   90.00
#
_symmetry.space_group_name_H-M   'P 1'
#
loop_
_entity.id
_entity.type
_entity.pdbx_description
1 polymer ?
#
loop_
_entity_poly.entity_id
_entity_poly.type
_entity_poly.pdbx_seq_one_letter_code
_entity_poly.pdbx_strand_id
1 'polypeptide(L)' 'MDYDIPKSVEQCREKLREEFLKHKNVTDIRVIDMLVIKGQMELKESVEIWKQKAHIMRYWKETQEPKPTDFLSKFLSGQN' A
#
# COMPACT_ATOMS: atom_id res chain seq x y z
N MET A 1 16.59 -15.40 -4.12
CA MET A 1 16.78 -14.23 -3.23
C MET A 1 15.44 -13.54 -3.17
N ASP A 2 14.47 -14.26 -2.63
CA ASP A 2 13.06 -13.97 -2.85
C ASP A 2 12.39 -13.85 -1.50
N TYR A 3 11.51 -12.87 -1.38
CA TYR A 3 10.63 -12.82 -0.23
C TYR A 3 9.66 -14.00 -0.34
N ASP A 4 9.77 -14.95 0.58
CA ASP A 4 8.77 -16.00 0.72
C ASP A 4 7.49 -15.38 1.30
N ILE A 5 6.62 -14.85 0.45
CA ILE A 5 5.32 -14.27 0.83
C ILE A 5 4.18 -15.17 0.32
N PRO A 6 3.10 -15.35 1.09
CA PRO A 6 1.96 -16.16 0.68
C PRO A 6 1.07 -15.37 -0.30
N LYS A 7 1.65 -14.87 -1.40
CA LYS A 7 0.99 -14.09 -2.45
C LYS A 7 1.45 -14.53 -3.82
N SER A 8 0.52 -14.60 -4.76
CA SER A 8 0.85 -14.88 -6.16
C SER A 8 1.42 -13.64 -6.85
N VAL A 9 2.11 -13.83 -7.98
CA VAL A 9 2.66 -12.73 -8.78
C VAL A 9 1.53 -11.81 -9.28
N GLU A 10 0.38 -12.38 -9.62
CA GLU A 10 -0.82 -11.64 -10.04
C GLU A 10 -1.33 -10.74 -8.91
N GLN A 11 -1.43 -11.27 -7.69
CA GLN A 11 -1.85 -10.49 -6.51
C GLN A 11 -0.88 -9.34 -6.21
N CYS A 12 0.43 -9.57 -6.37
CA CYS A 12 1.44 -8.52 -6.23
C CYS A 12 1.29 -7.43 -7.30
N ARG A 13 1.02 -7.79 -8.56
CA ARG A 13 0.80 -6.83 -9.66
C ARG A 13 -0.49 -6.04 -9.48
N GLU A 14 -1.57 -6.69 -9.06
CA GLU A 14 -2.81 -5.99 -8.70
C GLU A 14 -2.59 -5.01 -7.57
N LYS A 15 -1.87 -5.42 -6.52
CA LYS A 15 -1.58 -4.54 -5.40
C LYS A 15 -0.73 -3.34 -5.83
N LEU A 16 0.28 -3.56 -6.67
CA LEU A 16 1.08 -2.48 -7.26
C LEU A 16 0.17 -1.49 -8.02
N ARG A 17 -0.73 -2.01 -8.87
CA ARG A 17 -1.69 -1.17 -9.61
C ARG A 17 -2.60 -0.37 -8.67
N GLU A 18 -3.08 -0.97 -7.58
CA GLU A 18 -3.86 -0.28 -6.55
C GLU A 18 -3.08 0.91 -5.96
N GLU A 19 -1.81 0.73 -5.59
CA GLU A 19 -0.98 1.80 -5.02
C GLU A 19 -0.76 2.97 -6.00
N PHE A 20 -0.57 2.69 -7.29
CA PHE A 20 -0.52 3.73 -8.32
C PHE A 20 -1.86 4.45 -8.47
N LEU A 21 -2.98 3.70 -8.50
CA LEU A 21 -4.31 4.28 -8.66
C LEU A 21 -4.77 5.14 -7.48
N LYS A 22 -4.24 4.93 -6.26
CA LYS A 22 -4.51 5.79 -5.11
C LYS A 22 -4.16 7.26 -5.37
N HIS A 23 -3.15 7.51 -6.22
CA HIS A 23 -2.67 8.85 -6.53
C HIS A 23 -3.17 9.38 -7.89
N LYS A 24 -4.13 8.69 -8.54
CA LYS A 24 -4.60 9.02 -9.90
C LYS A 24 -5.16 10.44 -10.06
N ASN A 25 -5.65 11.04 -8.97
CA ASN A 25 -6.28 12.36 -8.97
C ASN A 25 -5.27 13.50 -8.69
N VAL A 26 -4.00 13.19 -8.45
CA VAL A 26 -2.97 14.20 -8.21
C VAL A 26 -2.61 14.88 -9.53
N THR A 27 -2.71 16.21 -9.56
CA THR A 27 -2.47 17.02 -10.77
C THR A 27 -1.25 17.94 -10.65
N ASP A 28 -0.82 18.30 -9.43
CA ASP A 28 0.37 19.13 -9.23
C ASP A 28 1.63 18.33 -9.57
N ILE A 29 2.35 18.79 -10.59
CA ILE A 29 3.57 18.15 -11.09
C ILE A 29 4.64 17.93 -10.02
N ARG A 30 4.78 18.86 -9.07
CA ARG A 30 5.80 18.75 -8.01
C ARG A 30 5.47 17.62 -7.04
N VAL A 31 4.19 17.38 -6.82
CA VAL A 31 3.71 16.26 -6.00
C VAL A 31 3.91 14.96 -6.76
N ILE A 32 3.63 14.93 -8.06
CA ILE A 32 3.88 13.77 -8.93
C ILE A 32 5.37 13.41 -8.90
N ASP A 33 6.27 14.37 -9.08
CA ASP A 33 7.72 14.16 -9.04
C ASP A 33 8.15 13.57 -7.69
N MET A 34 7.65 14.12 -6.58
CA MET A 34 7.94 13.59 -5.25
C MET A 34 7.44 12.14 -5.09
N LEU A 35 6.24 11.83 -5.60
CA LEU A 35 5.69 10.47 -5.54
C LEU A 35 6.52 9.48 -6.36
N VAL A 36 7.01 9.89 -7.53
CA VAL A 36 7.90 9.08 -8.37
C VAL A 36 9.23 8.81 -7.65
N ILE A 37 9.85 9.83 -7.06
CA ILE A 37 11.10 9.68 -6.30
C ILE A 37 10.89 8.71 -5.13
N LYS A 38 9.80 8.86 -4.37
CA LYS A 38 9.46 7.93 -3.28
C LYS A 38 9.27 6.50 -3.80
N GLY A 39 8.60 6.32 -4.94
CA GLY A 39 8.45 5.01 -5.58
C GLY A 39 9.77 4.36 -5.98
N GLN A 40 10.73 5.15 -6.47
CA GLN A 40 12.08 4.66 -6.80
C GLN A 40 12.86 4.25 -5.55
N MET A 41 12.75 5.02 -4.45
CA MET A 41 13.35 4.65 -3.17
C MET A 41 12.79 3.32 -2.66
N GLU A 42 11.47 3.16 -2.66
CA GLU A 42 10.78 1.94 -2.25
C GLU A 42 11.18 0.71 -3.09
N LEU A 43 11.34 0.88 -4.40
CA LEU A 43 11.83 -0.16 -5.30
C LEU A 43 13.26 -0.59 -4.92
N LYS A 44 14.15 0.38 -4.71
CA LYS A 44 15.55 0.11 -4.34
C LYS A 44 15.64 -0.65 -3.03
N GLU A 45 14.91 -0.23 -2.01
CA GLU A 45 14.88 -0.90 -0.70
C GLU A 45 14.37 -2.35 -0.80
N SER A 46 13.44 -2.62 -1.73
CA SER A 46 12.88 -3.95 -1.94
C SER A 46 13.85 -4.87 -2.70
N VAL A 47 14.46 -4.37 -3.79
CA VAL A 47 15.39 -5.11 -4.64
C VAL A 47 16.68 -5.43 -3.90
N GLU A 48 17.22 -4.48 -3.13
CA GLU A 48 18.44 -4.65 -2.34
C GLU A 48 18.21 -5.44 -1.04
N ILE A 49 16.98 -5.90 -0.80
CA ILE A 49 16.59 -6.69 0.39
C ILE A 49 16.90 -5.95 1.70
N TRP A 50 16.73 -4.62 1.69
CA TRP A 50 16.84 -3.81 2.90
C TRP A 50 15.55 -3.90 3.73
N LYS A 51 14.42 -4.19 3.08
CA LYS A 51 13.16 -4.49 3.76
C LYS A 51 13.08 -5.94 4.18
N GLN A 52 12.40 -6.18 5.29
CA GLN A 52 11.97 -7.52 5.71
C GLN A 52 10.58 -7.85 5.17
N LYS A 53 10.23 -9.15 5.13
CA LYS A 53 8.90 -9.67 4.72
C LYS A 53 7.72 -8.93 5.34
N ALA A 54 7.80 -8.57 6.63
CA ALA A 54 6.74 -7.84 7.32
C ALA A 54 6.44 -6.46 6.69
N HIS A 55 7.46 -5.77 6.19
CA HIS A 55 7.28 -4.47 5.52
C HIS A 55 6.50 -4.60 4.21
N ILE A 56 6.78 -5.66 3.44
CA ILE A 56 6.05 -5.95 2.20
C ILE A 56 4.62 -6.39 2.52
N MET A 57 4.42 -7.30 3.48
CA MET A 57 3.09 -7.78 3.84
C MET A 57 2.18 -6.65 4.37
N ARG A 58 2.75 -5.53 4.86
CA ARG A 58 1.99 -4.37 5.33
C ARG A 58 1.09 -3.74 4.26
N TYR A 59 1.40 -3.86 2.97
CA TYR A 59 0.54 -3.33 1.91
C TYR A 59 -0.87 -3.94 1.92
N TRP A 60 -1.01 -5.21 2.31
CA TRP A 60 -2.29 -5.92 2.30
C TRP A 60 -3.16 -5.68 3.55
N LYS A 61 -2.61 -5.10 4.63
CA LYS A 61 -3.34 -4.73 5.88
C LYS A 61 -4.26 -5.83 6.44
N GLU A 62 -3.94 -7.11 6.25
CA GLU A 62 -4.85 -8.24 6.51
C GLU A 62 -5.34 -8.33 7.97
N THR A 63 -4.51 -7.93 8.93
CA THR A 63 -4.84 -8.00 10.37
C THR A 63 -5.58 -6.75 10.87
N GLN A 64 -5.77 -5.72 10.03
CA GLN A 64 -6.51 -4.53 10.45
C GLN A 64 -8.01 -4.76 10.26
N GLU A 65 -8.76 -4.69 11.35
CA GLU A 65 -10.23 -4.70 11.24
C GLU A 65 -10.69 -3.53 10.38
N PRO A 66 -11.57 -3.78 9.38
CA PRO A 66 -12.06 -2.73 8.51
C PRO A 66 -12.81 -1.71 9.34
N LYS A 67 -12.42 -0.44 9.23
CA LYS A 67 -13.12 0.64 9.93
C LYS A 67 -14.57 0.71 9.44
N PRO A 68 -15.53 0.93 10.34
CA PRO A 68 -16.92 1.12 9.96
C PRO A 68 -17.04 2.29 8.99
N THR A 69 -17.65 2.04 7.83
CA THR A 69 -17.82 3.07 6.78
C THR A 69 -19.17 3.77 6.90
N ASP A 70 -20.20 3.05 7.34
CA ASP A 70 -21.56 3.56 7.45
C ASP A 70 -21.78 4.34 8.75
N PHE A 71 -22.67 5.33 8.70
CA PHE A 71 -22.99 6.19 9.82
C PHE A 71 -23.42 5.39 11.05
N LEU A 72 -24.33 4.42 10.90
CA LEU A 72 -24.84 3.64 12.05
C LEU A 72 -23.72 2.81 12.69
N SER A 73 -22.87 2.19 11.88
CA SER A 73 -21.72 1.42 12.36
C SER A 73 -20.66 2.28 13.08
N LYS A 74 -20.44 3.52 12.61
CA LYS A 74 -19.56 4.50 13.27
C LYS A 74 -20.16 5.00 14.58
N PHE A 75 -21.45 5.33 14.57
CA PHE A 75 -22.20 5.76 15.75
C PHE A 75 -22.17 4.70 16.86
N LEU A 76 -22.46 3.44 16.54
CA LEU A 76 -22.45 2.33 17.50
C LEU A 76 -21.04 2.00 18.05
N SER A 77 -19.99 2.23 17.25
CA SER A 77 -18.60 2.01 17.67
C SER A 77 -17.98 3.21 18.39
N GLY A 78 -18.70 4.33 18.54
CA GLY A 78 -18.20 5.55 19.17
C GLY A 78 -17.08 6.25 18.40
N GLN A 79 -16.97 5.99 17.09
CA GLN A 79 -15.96 6.56 16.20
C GLN A 79 -16.58 7.67 15.34
N ASN A 80 -15.87 8.80 15.16
CA ASN A 80 -16.25 9.87 14.22
C ASN A 80 -15.91 9.50 12.76
#